data_AF-A0A8H7WLW6-F1
#
_entry.id   AF-A0A8H7WLW6-F1
#
_cell.length_a   1.000
_cell.length_b   1.000
_cell.length_c   1.000
_cell.angle_alpha   90.00
_cell.angle_beta   90.00
_cell.angle_gamma   90.00
#
_symmetry.space_group_name_H-M   'P 1'
#
loop_
_entity.id
_entity.type
_entity.pdbx_description
1 polymer ?
#
loop_
_entity_poly.entity_id
_entity_poly.type
_entity_poly.pdbx_seq_one_letter_code
_entity_poly.pdbx_strand_id
1 'polypeptide(L)'
;MQTILQSLGSFSCTYYTYVHSTTVSVKPTAQTFPRLFVTNFEGHEQDLFEVPIYNDPRYNRLVPAFPDPEESDVRCEGDVRRVYAHIGLLVERAFSNAPKVWHNWETGPPGPDVHTAETVDAFYGVHIGGRAAPQHCATIGELKRPGVINKDQWLQQDPRSDTVRLGKQMRMYAYQYKCPQAFCFDGKYLLVIRFRADSRADIRDANCEADVFFVDNSASNIPYWIDRLIAEGLNRLRAAFARALALGGYQRHFRYFDGRPYWMDQQNNVFWDHPGGYKRSFSNEQWWWDHDDYASVVDTPKLE
;
A
#
# COMPACT_ATOMS: atom_id res chain seq x y z
N MET A 1 -64.52 -13.12 13.42
CA MET A 1 -63.98 -14.31 14.12
C MET A 1 -62.54 -14.46 13.67
N GLN A 2 -61.58 -13.71 14.21
CA GLN A 2 -61.06 -13.71 15.59
C GLN A 2 -60.21 -14.98 15.85
N THR A 3 -58.89 -14.95 15.56
CA THR A 3 -57.71 -14.76 16.47
C THR A 3 -57.33 -16.09 17.20
N ILE A 4 -56.09 -16.56 17.46
CA ILE A 4 -54.83 -15.99 18.01
C ILE A 4 -53.63 -16.94 17.80
N LEU A 5 -52.48 -16.33 17.44
CA LEU A 5 -51.03 -16.48 17.77
C LEU A 5 -50.40 -17.73 18.40
N GLN A 6 -49.20 -18.06 17.88
CA GLN A 6 -47.84 -18.11 18.49
C GLN A 6 -47.01 -19.20 17.78
N SER A 7 -45.68 -19.25 17.64
CA SER A 7 -44.50 -18.35 17.66
C SER A 7 -43.32 -19.24 17.17
N LEU A 8 -42.12 -18.65 16.97
CA LEU A 8 -40.81 -19.30 16.66
C LEU A 8 -40.61 -19.73 15.19
N GLY A 9 -39.50 -19.47 14.49
CA GLY A 9 -38.22 -18.87 14.83
C GLY A 9 -37.33 -18.97 13.59
N SER A 10 -36.51 -17.96 13.39
CA SER A 10 -35.43 -17.89 12.40
C SER A 10 -34.53 -19.14 12.43
N PHE A 11 -34.22 -19.71 11.27
CA PHE A 11 -33.02 -20.53 11.11
C PHE A 11 -31.97 -19.72 10.36
N SER A 12 -31.04 -19.17 11.14
CA SER A 12 -29.72 -18.77 10.72
C SER A 12 -28.95 -20.04 10.30
N CYS A 13 -28.42 -20.07 9.07
CA CYS A 13 -27.33 -20.98 8.78
C CYS A 13 -26.04 -20.25 9.13
N THR A 14 -25.65 -20.39 10.40
CA THR A 14 -24.39 -19.91 10.91
C THR A 14 -23.32 -20.93 10.55
N TYR A 15 -22.53 -20.63 9.52
CA TYR A 15 -21.21 -21.22 9.41
C TYR A 15 -20.24 -20.32 10.15
N TYR A 16 -20.03 -20.65 11.43
CA TYR A 16 -18.82 -20.23 12.11
C TYR A 16 -17.69 -21.10 11.56
N THR A 17 -16.89 -20.54 10.67
CA THR A 17 -15.53 -21.03 10.45
C THR A 17 -14.60 -19.97 11.01
N TYR A 18 -14.40 -20.07 12.33
CA TYR A 18 -13.22 -19.50 12.96
C TYR A 18 -12.01 -20.21 12.35
N VAL A 19 -11.23 -19.48 11.59
CA VAL A 19 -9.88 -19.89 11.25
C VAL A 19 -8.97 -18.87 11.91
N HIS A 20 -8.24 -19.33 12.92
CA HIS A 20 -7.10 -18.60 13.47
C HIS A 20 -6.24 -18.10 12.31
N SER A 21 -6.03 -16.79 12.19
CA SER A 21 -4.83 -16.32 11.52
C SER A 21 -3.66 -16.73 12.42
N THR A 22 -3.04 -17.84 12.05
CA THR A 22 -1.77 -18.17 12.67
C THR A 22 -0.76 -17.29 11.96
N THR A 23 -0.36 -16.19 12.60
CA THR A 23 0.91 -15.54 12.28
C THR A 23 1.99 -16.55 12.65
N VAL A 24 2.34 -17.44 11.73
CA VAL A 24 3.39 -18.43 12.00
C VAL A 24 4.73 -17.70 11.94
N SER A 25 5.23 -17.30 13.11
CA SER A 25 6.63 -16.88 13.26
C SER A 25 7.51 -18.13 13.23
N VAL A 26 7.95 -18.54 12.04
CA VAL A 26 8.88 -19.66 11.88
C VAL A 26 10.31 -19.14 11.68
N LYS A 27 11.20 -19.37 12.64
CA LYS A 27 12.67 -19.34 12.46
C LYS A 27 13.16 -20.79 12.28
N PRO A 28 14.35 -21.06 11.70
CA PRO A 28 15.00 -20.55 10.47
C PRO A 28 15.54 -21.70 9.58
N THR A 29 15.95 -21.45 8.31
CA THR A 29 17.30 -21.75 7.75
C THR A 29 17.45 -21.46 6.23
N ALA A 30 18.66 -20.97 5.89
CA ALA A 30 19.34 -20.89 4.59
C ALA A 30 18.92 -19.81 3.53
N GLN A 31 19.63 -18.68 3.60
CA GLN A 31 20.13 -17.85 2.47
C GLN A 31 19.30 -17.85 1.17
N THR A 32 18.23 -17.07 1.15
CA THR A 32 17.65 -16.38 -0.01
C THR A 32 16.79 -15.24 0.54
N PHE A 33 16.35 -14.30 -0.31
CA PHE A 33 15.56 -13.10 0.03
C PHE A 33 14.72 -13.22 1.32
N PRO A 34 14.74 -12.22 2.22
CA PRO A 34 14.08 -12.33 3.50
C PRO A 34 12.57 -12.34 3.30
N ARG A 35 11.93 -13.32 3.95
CA ARG A 35 10.48 -13.45 4.25
C ARG A 35 9.57 -12.52 3.45
N LEU A 36 9.18 -13.03 2.29
CA LEU A 36 8.06 -12.52 1.53
C LEU A 36 6.78 -13.12 2.12
N PHE A 37 5.96 -12.31 2.79
CA PHE A 37 4.63 -12.76 3.19
C PHE A 37 3.70 -12.58 1.99
N VAL A 38 3.34 -13.69 1.33
CA VAL A 38 2.36 -13.68 0.26
C VAL A 38 1.01 -14.12 0.78
N THR A 39 0.03 -13.23 0.67
CA THR A 39 -1.35 -13.53 1.01
C THR A 39 -2.13 -13.75 -0.29
N ASN A 40 -2.75 -14.92 -0.41
CA ASN A 40 -3.77 -15.18 -1.43
C ASN A 40 -5.10 -14.60 -0.94
N PHE A 41 -5.71 -13.71 -1.71
CA PHE A 41 -7.07 -13.25 -1.44
C PHE A 41 -8.04 -14.00 -2.34
N GLU A 42 -8.48 -15.18 -1.88
CA GLU A 42 -9.75 -15.74 -2.33
C GLU A 42 -10.83 -15.26 -1.33
N GLY A 43 -11.36 -14.05 -1.55
CA GLY A 43 -12.74 -13.74 -1.13
C GLY A 43 -13.03 -13.03 0.20
N HIS A 44 -12.10 -12.40 0.93
CA HIS A 44 -12.45 -11.62 2.14
C HIS A 44 -11.61 -10.36 2.36
N GLU A 45 -12.19 -9.16 2.20
CA GLU A 45 -11.59 -7.85 2.54
C GLU A 45 -11.35 -7.68 4.05
N GLN A 46 -10.24 -8.19 4.60
CA GLN A 46 -9.63 -7.51 5.74
C GLN A 46 -8.85 -6.31 5.20
N ASP A 47 -9.10 -5.10 5.72
CA ASP A 47 -8.42 -3.90 5.27
C ASP A 47 -6.95 -3.94 5.73
N LEU A 48 -6.10 -4.58 4.92
CA LEU A 48 -4.65 -4.71 5.11
C LEU A 48 -3.93 -3.35 5.00
N PHE A 49 -4.64 -2.36 4.47
CA PHE A 49 -4.22 -0.98 4.43
C PHE A 49 -4.99 -0.24 5.53
N GLU A 50 -4.34 0.04 6.65
CA GLU A 50 -4.93 0.81 7.76
C GLU A 50 -5.02 2.33 7.46
N VAL A 51 -5.27 2.66 6.19
CA VAL A 51 -5.43 4.03 5.71
C VAL A 51 -6.88 4.18 5.26
N PRO A 52 -7.57 5.26 5.65
CA PRO A 52 -8.92 5.53 5.18
C PRO A 52 -8.94 5.42 3.66
N ILE A 53 -9.91 4.64 3.15
CA ILE A 53 -10.28 4.75 1.75
C ILE A 53 -10.54 6.23 1.52
N TYR A 54 -9.88 6.83 0.52
CA TYR A 54 -10.41 8.06 -0.04
C TYR A 54 -11.74 7.68 -0.65
N ASN A 55 -12.79 7.78 0.17
CA ASN A 55 -14.15 7.31 -0.08
C ASN A 55 -14.70 8.09 -1.26
N ASP A 56 -14.31 7.67 -2.46
CA ASP A 56 -14.99 8.06 -3.66
C ASP A 56 -16.01 6.95 -3.97
N PRO A 57 -17.30 7.13 -3.61
CA PRO A 57 -18.36 6.17 -3.91
C PRO A 57 -18.54 5.92 -5.42
N ARG A 58 -17.84 6.64 -6.29
CA ARG A 58 -17.75 6.36 -7.72
C ARG A 58 -16.89 5.13 -8.02
N TYR A 59 -15.99 4.69 -7.14
CA TYR A 59 -15.14 3.51 -7.37
C TYR A 59 -15.93 2.20 -7.45
N ASN A 60 -16.86 2.00 -6.52
CA ASN A 60 -17.74 0.83 -6.52
C ASN A 60 -18.74 0.79 -7.69
N ARG A 61 -18.80 1.85 -8.50
CA ARG A 61 -19.75 1.97 -9.64
C ARG A 61 -19.07 2.03 -11.01
N LEU A 62 -17.75 2.22 -11.10
CA LEU A 62 -17.11 2.67 -12.34
C LEU A 62 -16.15 1.71 -13.03
N VAL A 63 -15.83 0.55 -12.45
CA VAL A 63 -14.92 -0.38 -13.12
C VAL A 63 -15.71 -1.62 -13.48
N PRO A 64 -16.36 -1.69 -14.68
CA PRO A 64 -16.57 -3.00 -15.26
C PRO A 64 -15.22 -3.70 -15.26
N ALA A 65 -15.19 -4.98 -14.87
CA ALA A 65 -14.00 -5.81 -15.03
C ALA A 65 -13.39 -5.45 -16.38
N PHE A 66 -12.12 -5.02 -16.38
CA PHE A 66 -11.45 -4.69 -17.62
C PHE A 66 -11.72 -5.87 -18.55
N PRO A 67 -12.32 -5.68 -19.75
CA PRO A 67 -12.68 -6.80 -20.60
C PRO A 67 -11.41 -7.62 -20.69
N ASP A 68 -11.48 -8.86 -20.21
CA ASP A 68 -10.33 -9.75 -20.08
C ASP A 68 -9.65 -9.66 -21.43
N PRO A 69 -8.51 -8.95 -21.55
CA PRO A 69 -7.93 -8.74 -22.85
C PRO A 69 -7.67 -10.16 -23.31
N GLU A 70 -8.30 -10.59 -24.42
CA GLU A 70 -8.13 -11.97 -24.87
C GLU A 70 -6.63 -12.24 -24.79
N GLU A 71 -6.19 -13.27 -24.05
CA GLU A 71 -4.76 -13.47 -23.72
C GLU A 71 -3.87 -13.38 -24.98
N SER A 72 -4.46 -13.59 -26.16
CA SER A 72 -3.88 -13.38 -27.49
C SER A 72 -3.51 -11.94 -27.87
N ASP A 73 -3.96 -10.89 -27.19
CA ASP A 73 -3.77 -9.48 -27.56
C ASP A 73 -2.71 -8.74 -26.71
N VAL A 74 -2.30 -9.31 -25.58
CA VAL A 74 -1.19 -8.79 -24.77
C VAL A 74 0.03 -9.68 -24.99
N ARG A 75 0.94 -9.26 -25.87
CA ARG A 75 2.10 -10.07 -26.27
C ARG A 75 3.43 -9.47 -25.85
N CYS A 76 3.47 -8.16 -25.70
CA CYS A 76 4.68 -7.42 -25.38
C CYS A 76 4.47 -6.42 -24.24
N GLU A 77 5.57 -5.86 -23.76
CA GLU A 77 5.55 -4.81 -22.73
C GLU A 77 4.77 -3.56 -23.19
N GLY A 78 4.80 -3.23 -24.48
CA GLY A 78 4.02 -2.14 -25.04
C GLY A 78 2.50 -2.36 -24.93
N ASP A 79 2.03 -3.61 -25.07
CA ASP A 79 0.61 -3.93 -24.85
C ASP A 79 0.24 -3.80 -23.37
N VAL A 80 1.10 -4.27 -22.47
CA VAL A 80 0.92 -4.12 -21.03
C VAL A 80 0.85 -2.65 -20.64
N ARG A 81 1.72 -1.81 -21.22
CA ARG A 81 1.68 -0.35 -21.03
C ARG A 81 0.36 0.26 -21.49
N ARG A 82 -0.18 -0.16 -22.64
CA ARG A 82 -1.50 0.30 -23.12
C ARG A 82 -2.61 -0.10 -22.15
N VAL A 83 -2.62 -1.34 -21.67
CA VAL A 83 -3.59 -1.81 -20.66
C VAL A 83 -3.45 -0.98 -19.37
N TYR A 84 -2.23 -0.83 -18.88
CA TYR A 84 -1.95 -0.08 -17.66
C TYR A 84 -2.33 1.40 -17.78
N ALA A 85 -2.19 2.03 -18.96
CA ALA A 85 -2.60 3.42 -19.14
C ALA A 85 -4.07 3.66 -18.78
N HIS A 86 -4.97 2.71 -19.08
CA HIS A 86 -6.37 2.82 -18.67
C HIS A 86 -6.58 2.63 -17.17
N ILE A 87 -5.83 1.72 -16.54
CA ILE A 87 -5.81 1.54 -15.08
C ILE A 87 -5.31 2.82 -14.41
N GLY A 88 -4.21 3.39 -14.90
CA GLY A 88 -3.61 4.61 -14.39
C GLY A 88 -4.56 5.81 -14.44
N LEU A 89 -5.36 5.95 -15.51
CA LEU A 89 -6.38 7.01 -15.60
C LEU A 89 -7.48 6.89 -14.53
N LEU A 90 -7.87 5.66 -14.18
CA LEU A 90 -8.84 5.45 -13.10
C LEU A 90 -8.23 5.86 -11.76
N VAL A 91 -7.01 5.42 -11.49
CA VAL A 91 -6.23 5.76 -10.28
C VAL A 91 -6.04 7.27 -10.15
N GLU A 92 -5.58 7.96 -11.20
CA GLU A 92 -5.41 9.41 -11.19
C GLU A 92 -6.71 10.16 -10.85
N ARG A 93 -7.85 9.61 -11.27
CA ARG A 93 -9.15 10.20 -10.99
C ARG A 93 -9.51 10.16 -9.50
N ALA A 94 -9.16 9.09 -8.75
CA ALA A 94 -9.32 9.05 -7.29
C ALA A 94 -8.64 10.24 -6.62
N PHE A 95 -7.45 10.57 -7.09
CA PHE A 95 -6.55 11.55 -6.48
C PHE A 95 -6.52 12.87 -7.25
N SER A 96 -7.63 13.24 -7.90
CA SER A 96 -7.71 14.46 -8.71
C SER A 96 -7.87 15.75 -7.89
N ASN A 97 -8.38 15.64 -6.67
CA ASN A 97 -8.75 16.79 -5.84
C ASN A 97 -7.77 17.06 -4.70
N ALA A 98 -7.70 16.16 -3.70
CA ALA A 98 -6.90 16.39 -2.49
C ALA A 98 -6.53 15.06 -1.78
N PRO A 99 -5.23 14.70 -1.72
CA PRO A 99 -4.13 15.35 -2.41
C PRO A 99 -4.18 15.11 -3.92
N LYS A 100 -3.70 16.09 -4.70
CA LYS A 100 -3.48 15.88 -6.13
C LYS A 100 -2.26 14.99 -6.35
N VAL A 101 -2.49 13.75 -6.77
CA VAL A 101 -1.40 12.84 -7.16
C VAL A 101 -1.13 13.00 -8.65
N TRP A 102 0.14 13.06 -9.00
CA TRP A 102 0.60 13.09 -10.38
C TRP A 102 1.19 11.75 -10.75
N HIS A 103 0.77 11.24 -11.90
CA HIS A 103 1.32 10.06 -12.52
C HIS A 103 2.34 10.49 -13.59
N ASN A 104 3.56 10.01 -13.44
CA ASN A 104 4.64 10.24 -14.40
C ASN A 104 5.09 8.90 -14.98
N TRP A 105 5.54 8.95 -16.23
CA TRP A 105 6.04 7.80 -16.97
C TRP A 105 7.54 7.91 -17.16
N GLU A 106 8.26 6.78 -17.09
CA GLU A 106 9.69 6.68 -17.45
C GLU A 106 10.55 7.79 -16.83
N THR A 107 10.25 8.11 -15.56
CA THR A 107 10.85 9.26 -14.87
C THR A 107 11.83 8.77 -13.83
N GLY A 108 13.00 9.39 -13.76
CA GLY A 108 14.00 9.12 -12.73
C GLY A 108 13.53 9.51 -11.32
N PRO A 109 14.28 9.16 -10.27
CA PRO A 109 13.92 9.53 -8.90
C PRO A 109 13.80 11.04 -8.73
N PRO A 110 12.81 11.52 -7.97
CA PRO A 110 12.64 12.95 -7.78
C PRO A 110 13.65 13.52 -6.79
N GLY A 111 14.01 14.78 -6.99
CA GLY A 111 14.89 15.56 -6.11
C GLY A 111 16.34 15.64 -6.60
N PRO A 112 17.12 16.59 -6.05
CA PRO A 112 18.46 16.91 -6.56
C PRO A 112 19.52 15.86 -6.22
N ASP A 113 19.30 15.06 -5.17
CA ASP A 113 20.33 14.18 -4.59
C ASP A 113 20.42 12.79 -5.23
N VAL A 114 19.68 12.55 -6.32
CA VAL A 114 19.64 11.23 -6.96
C VAL A 114 20.06 11.34 -8.42
N HIS A 115 21.32 11.00 -8.67
CA HIS A 115 21.90 10.92 -10.00
C HIS A 115 21.90 9.46 -10.46
N THR A 116 20.78 8.99 -10.98
CA THR A 116 20.70 7.68 -11.64
C THR A 116 20.05 7.85 -13.01
N ALA A 117 20.55 7.09 -13.99
CA ALA A 117 19.92 6.98 -15.31
C ALA A 117 18.75 5.99 -15.29
N GLU A 118 18.59 5.25 -14.20
CA GLU A 118 17.51 4.30 -14.00
C GLU A 118 16.17 5.02 -13.86
N THR A 119 15.18 4.58 -14.66
CA THR A 119 13.81 5.05 -14.62
C THR A 119 12.88 3.93 -14.22
N VAL A 120 11.74 4.27 -13.63
CA VAL A 120 10.60 3.36 -13.45
C VAL A 120 9.56 3.66 -14.50
N ASP A 121 8.82 2.64 -14.93
CA ASP A 121 7.79 2.82 -15.95
C ASP A 121 6.65 3.71 -15.47
N ALA A 122 6.23 3.54 -14.21
CA ALA A 122 5.15 4.31 -13.60
C ALA A 122 5.59 4.88 -12.24
N PHE A 123 5.22 6.13 -12.00
CA PHE A 123 5.55 6.84 -10.79
C PHE A 123 4.33 7.66 -10.35
N TYR A 124 3.90 7.50 -9.09
CA TYR A 124 2.87 8.35 -8.50
C TYR A 124 3.49 9.18 -7.39
N GLY A 125 3.28 10.49 -7.43
CA GLY A 125 3.85 11.39 -6.43
C GLY A 125 3.09 12.68 -6.24
N VAL A 126 3.43 13.38 -5.15
CA VAL A 126 2.83 14.65 -4.75
C VAL A 126 3.89 15.72 -4.56
N HIS A 127 3.51 16.99 -4.73
CA HIS A 127 4.36 18.10 -4.33
C HIS A 127 4.03 18.48 -2.90
N ILE A 128 5.03 18.69 -2.05
CA ILE A 128 4.80 19.07 -0.64
C ILE A 128 5.44 20.42 -0.41
N GLY A 129 4.61 21.44 -0.08
CA GLY A 129 5.03 22.84 -0.06
C GLY A 129 4.74 23.61 -1.35
N GLY A 130 3.75 23.16 -2.13
CA GLY A 130 3.28 23.82 -3.35
C GLY A 130 3.94 23.32 -4.64
N ARG A 131 3.42 23.74 -5.80
CA ARG A 131 3.81 23.19 -7.12
C ARG A 131 5.28 23.38 -7.52
N ALA A 132 5.97 24.36 -6.93
CA ALA A 132 7.38 24.61 -7.18
C ALA A 132 8.31 23.72 -6.30
N ALA A 133 7.74 23.04 -5.30
CA ALA A 133 8.51 22.14 -4.44
C ALA A 133 8.87 20.85 -5.18
N PRO A 134 9.95 20.16 -4.77
CA PRO A 134 10.27 18.83 -5.29
C PRO A 134 9.09 17.87 -5.13
N GLN A 135 8.94 16.99 -6.11
CA GLN A 135 7.96 15.92 -6.01
C GLN A 135 8.46 14.85 -5.03
N HIS A 136 7.54 14.21 -4.34
CA HIS A 136 7.82 13.09 -3.45
C HIS A 136 7.05 11.87 -3.91
N CYS A 137 7.75 10.73 -3.99
CA CYS A 137 7.18 9.48 -4.49
C CYS A 137 6.22 8.89 -3.46
N ALA A 138 4.97 8.64 -3.84
CA ALA A 138 4.02 7.87 -3.05
C ALA A 138 4.17 6.36 -3.35
N THR A 139 4.23 5.99 -4.64
CA THR A 139 4.54 4.62 -5.07
C THR A 139 5.28 4.64 -6.41
N ILE A 140 6.09 3.61 -6.64
CA ILE A 140 6.74 3.31 -7.92
C ILE A 140 6.15 2.06 -8.55
N GLY A 141 6.26 1.96 -9.88
CA GLY A 141 5.66 0.92 -10.68
C GLY A 141 6.55 0.50 -11.83
N GLU A 142 6.62 -0.81 -12.05
CA GLU A 142 7.32 -1.40 -13.18
C GLU A 142 6.36 -2.21 -14.04
N LEU A 143 6.42 -2.02 -15.34
CA LEU A 143 5.62 -2.77 -16.30
C LEU A 143 6.52 -3.81 -16.97
N LYS A 144 6.06 -5.05 -17.02
CA LYS A 144 6.82 -6.15 -17.62
C LYS A 144 6.04 -6.78 -18.74
N ARG A 145 6.75 -7.39 -19.68
CA ARG A 145 6.12 -8.27 -20.67
C ARG A 145 5.31 -9.37 -19.97
N PRO A 146 4.24 -9.88 -20.60
CA PRO A 146 3.40 -10.92 -20.02
C PRO A 146 4.16 -12.18 -19.61
N GLY A 147 3.76 -12.76 -18.46
CA GLY A 147 4.30 -14.01 -17.93
C GLY A 147 5.62 -13.86 -17.17
N VAL A 148 6.09 -12.64 -16.95
CA VAL A 148 7.25 -12.39 -16.08
C VAL A 148 6.92 -12.66 -14.62
N ILE A 149 5.68 -12.39 -14.18
CA ILE A 149 5.25 -12.66 -12.82
C ILE A 149 4.77 -14.13 -12.75
N ASN A 150 5.56 -14.98 -12.10
CA ASN A 150 5.23 -16.40 -11.96
C ASN A 150 4.50 -16.67 -10.63
N LYS A 151 3.19 -16.95 -10.70
CA LYS A 151 2.33 -17.24 -9.54
C LYS A 151 2.94 -18.28 -8.59
N ASP A 152 3.36 -19.43 -9.09
CA ASP A 152 3.85 -20.52 -8.25
C ASP A 152 5.12 -20.15 -7.48
N GLN A 153 6.05 -19.44 -8.13
CA GLN A 153 7.31 -19.01 -7.49
C GLN A 153 7.08 -17.98 -6.38
N TRP A 154 6.12 -17.08 -6.55
CA TRP A 154 5.77 -16.10 -5.52
C TRP A 154 4.98 -16.74 -4.37
N LEU A 155 4.00 -17.60 -4.67
CA LEU A 155 3.12 -18.20 -3.65
C LEU A 155 3.77 -19.33 -2.86
N GLN A 156 4.54 -20.20 -3.53
CA GLN A 156 5.14 -21.38 -2.91
C GLN A 156 6.49 -21.07 -2.23
N GLN A 157 6.94 -19.81 -2.29
CA GLN A 157 8.22 -19.36 -1.73
C GLN A 157 9.43 -20.15 -2.26
N ASP A 158 9.37 -20.59 -3.52
CA ASP A 158 10.48 -21.22 -4.26
C ASP A 158 10.92 -20.32 -5.43
N PRO A 159 11.53 -19.16 -5.16
CA PRO A 159 11.84 -18.19 -6.20
C PRO A 159 13.01 -18.67 -7.07
N ARG A 160 12.78 -18.74 -8.38
CA ARG A 160 13.86 -18.99 -9.35
C ARG A 160 14.61 -17.72 -9.70
N SER A 161 15.67 -17.85 -10.50
CA SER A 161 16.58 -16.76 -10.88
C SER A 161 15.86 -15.50 -11.39
N ASP A 162 14.81 -15.65 -12.20
CA ASP A 162 14.06 -14.52 -12.75
C ASP A 162 13.23 -13.80 -11.68
N THR A 163 12.54 -14.53 -10.81
CA THR A 163 11.79 -13.98 -9.66
C THR A 163 12.72 -13.28 -8.69
N VAL A 164 13.89 -13.87 -8.40
CA VAL A 164 14.93 -13.24 -7.57
C VAL A 164 15.44 -11.96 -8.24
N ARG A 165 15.66 -11.96 -9.55
CA ARG A 165 16.11 -10.77 -10.29
C ARG A 165 15.06 -9.66 -10.22
N LEU A 166 13.78 -9.99 -10.42
CA LEU A 166 12.68 -9.03 -10.32
C LEU A 166 12.60 -8.44 -8.90
N GLY A 167 12.64 -9.27 -7.85
CA GLY A 167 12.65 -8.78 -6.46
C GLY A 167 13.83 -7.85 -6.14
N LYS A 168 15.03 -8.15 -6.67
CA LYS A 168 16.21 -7.27 -6.55
C LYS A 168 16.01 -5.94 -7.26
N GLN A 169 15.46 -5.98 -8.46
CA GLN A 169 15.16 -4.78 -9.24
C GLN A 169 14.16 -3.88 -8.49
N MET A 170 13.04 -4.44 -8.01
CA MET A 170 12.04 -3.68 -7.25
C MET A 170 12.62 -3.05 -5.98
N ARG A 171 13.46 -3.79 -5.25
CA ARG A 171 14.16 -3.27 -4.05
C ARG A 171 15.12 -2.13 -4.39
N MET A 172 15.85 -2.25 -5.49
CA MET A 172 16.77 -1.23 -5.97
C MET A 172 16.01 0.08 -6.28
N TYR A 173 14.89 -0.01 -7.01
CA TYR A 173 14.06 1.15 -7.28
C TYR A 173 13.49 1.75 -5.99
N ALA A 174 12.96 0.92 -5.07
CA ALA A 174 12.44 1.41 -3.79
C ALA A 174 13.49 2.24 -3.00
N TYR A 175 14.74 1.79 -3.00
CA TYR A 175 15.86 2.51 -2.40
C TYR A 175 16.20 3.82 -3.13
N GLN A 176 16.25 3.81 -4.46
CA GLN A 176 16.60 4.97 -5.27
C GLN A 176 15.54 6.06 -5.16
N TYR A 177 14.26 5.69 -5.25
CA TYR A 177 13.10 6.59 -5.19
C TYR A 177 12.69 6.97 -3.76
N LYS A 178 13.41 6.46 -2.74
CA LYS A 178 13.09 6.67 -1.31
C LYS A 178 11.65 6.24 -1.00
N CYS A 179 11.20 5.15 -1.63
CA CYS A 179 9.81 4.74 -1.69
C CYS A 179 9.63 3.24 -1.39
N PRO A 180 9.29 2.86 -0.14
CA PRO A 180 8.98 1.47 0.22
C PRO A 180 7.78 0.83 -0.49
N GLN A 181 6.90 1.62 -1.09
CA GLN A 181 5.73 1.16 -1.84
C GLN A 181 6.10 0.99 -3.31
N ALA A 182 6.01 -0.24 -3.79
CA ALA A 182 6.30 -0.57 -5.18
C ALA A 182 5.26 -1.54 -5.74
N PHE A 183 5.04 -1.50 -7.05
CA PHE A 183 4.27 -2.52 -7.73
C PHE A 183 4.93 -2.98 -9.03
N CYS A 184 4.59 -4.18 -9.48
CA CYS A 184 4.97 -4.68 -10.80
C CYS A 184 3.74 -5.29 -11.48
N PHE A 185 3.49 -4.91 -12.72
CA PHE A 185 2.35 -5.39 -13.50
C PHE A 185 2.82 -6.00 -14.82
N ASP A 186 2.34 -7.19 -15.15
CA ASP A 186 2.69 -7.87 -16.41
C ASP A 186 1.50 -8.09 -17.36
N GLY A 187 0.38 -7.42 -17.11
CA GLY A 187 -0.87 -7.57 -17.88
C GLY A 187 -1.80 -8.64 -17.32
N LYS A 188 -1.25 -9.71 -16.71
CA LYS A 188 -2.04 -10.78 -16.09
C LYS A 188 -2.05 -10.69 -14.57
N TYR A 189 -0.91 -10.37 -13.99
CA TYR A 189 -0.74 -10.29 -12.55
C TYR A 189 -0.19 -8.92 -12.15
N LEU A 190 -0.60 -8.49 -10.96
CA LEU A 190 -0.02 -7.38 -10.23
C LEU A 190 0.65 -7.91 -8.96
N LEU A 191 1.90 -7.56 -8.76
CA LEU A 191 2.57 -7.65 -7.47
C LEU A 191 2.52 -6.30 -6.80
N VAL A 192 1.96 -6.24 -5.59
CA VAL A 192 2.07 -5.07 -4.70
C VAL A 192 3.10 -5.41 -3.64
N ILE A 193 4.11 -4.56 -3.48
CA ILE A 193 5.26 -4.80 -2.62
C ILE A 193 5.39 -3.65 -1.61
N ARG A 194 5.50 -3.99 -0.33
CA ARG A 194 5.79 -3.04 0.75
C ARG A 194 7.03 -3.49 1.51
N PHE A 195 8.12 -2.74 1.38
CA PHE A 195 9.35 -3.02 2.13
C PHE A 195 9.21 -2.50 3.56
N ARG A 196 9.26 -3.38 4.57
CA ARG A 196 9.15 -3.04 6.00
C ARG A 196 10.47 -2.49 6.56
N ALA A 197 10.99 -1.46 5.91
CA ALA A 197 12.23 -0.81 6.30
C ALA A 197 11.97 0.25 7.37
N ASP A 198 12.89 0.39 8.34
CA ASP A 198 12.87 1.45 9.34
C ASP A 198 13.51 2.75 8.83
N SER A 199 14.25 2.67 7.73
CA SER A 199 14.82 3.81 7.03
C SER A 199 15.04 3.51 5.55
N ARG A 200 15.38 4.54 4.77
CA ARG A 200 15.80 4.35 3.37
C ARG A 200 16.96 3.36 3.26
N ALA A 201 17.95 3.44 4.15
CA ALA A 201 19.14 2.59 4.08
C ALA A 201 18.78 1.11 4.28
N ASP A 202 17.84 0.84 5.17
CA ASP A 202 17.41 -0.52 5.50
C ASP A 202 16.68 -1.20 4.35
N ILE A 203 16.15 -0.46 3.37
CA ILE A 203 15.59 -1.06 2.14
C ILE A 203 16.64 -1.94 1.44
N ARG A 204 17.93 -1.58 1.50
CA ARG A 204 19.01 -2.36 0.86
C ARG A 204 19.40 -3.61 1.64
N ASP A 205 18.99 -3.72 2.90
CA ASP A 205 19.31 -4.88 3.72
C ASP A 205 18.69 -6.14 3.09
N ALA A 206 19.52 -7.17 2.95
CA ALA A 206 19.07 -8.48 2.52
C ALA A 206 18.19 -9.17 3.57
N ASN A 207 17.99 -8.58 4.75
CA ASN A 207 17.07 -9.02 5.80
C ASN A 207 15.84 -8.13 5.94
N CYS A 208 15.71 -7.06 5.16
CA CYS A 208 14.53 -6.20 5.18
C CYS A 208 13.32 -6.95 4.62
N GLU A 209 12.40 -7.30 5.52
CA GLU A 209 11.15 -8.00 5.23
C GLU A 209 10.28 -7.21 4.24
N ALA A 210 9.49 -7.92 3.45
CA ALA A 210 8.54 -7.30 2.53
C ALA A 210 7.18 -8.00 2.58
N ASP A 211 6.12 -7.21 2.65
CA ASP A 211 4.79 -7.70 2.33
C ASP A 211 4.64 -7.74 0.82
N VAL A 212 4.20 -8.86 0.26
CA VAL A 212 3.95 -8.96 -1.18
C VAL A 212 2.57 -9.53 -1.42
N PHE A 213 1.72 -8.73 -2.04
CA PHE A 213 0.38 -9.13 -2.42
C PHE A 213 0.40 -9.52 -3.89
N PHE A 214 -0.13 -10.70 -4.17
CA PHE A 214 -0.30 -11.20 -5.51
C PHE A 214 -1.74 -11.00 -5.92
N VAL A 215 -1.97 -10.29 -7.03
CA VAL A 215 -3.30 -9.94 -7.50
C VAL A 215 -3.47 -10.41 -8.93
N ASP A 216 -4.49 -11.24 -9.15
CA ASP A 216 -4.89 -11.69 -10.47
C ASP A 216 -5.82 -10.65 -11.12
N ASN A 217 -5.44 -10.16 -12.30
CA ASN A 217 -6.20 -9.14 -13.03
C ASN A 217 -7.59 -9.64 -13.44
N SER A 218 -7.76 -10.94 -13.67
CA SER A 218 -9.06 -11.53 -14.03
C SER A 218 -10.04 -11.60 -12.85
N ALA A 219 -9.51 -11.65 -11.61
CA ALA A 219 -10.30 -11.91 -10.41
C ALA A 219 -10.45 -10.69 -9.48
N SER A 220 -9.76 -9.58 -9.76
CA SER A 220 -9.65 -8.47 -8.82
C SER A 220 -9.61 -7.10 -9.50
N ASN A 221 -9.95 -6.07 -8.72
CA ASN A 221 -9.90 -4.67 -9.15
C ASN A 221 -8.46 -4.13 -9.03
N ILE A 222 -7.65 -4.22 -10.08
CA ILE A 222 -6.27 -3.71 -10.10
C ILE A 222 -6.17 -2.23 -9.69
N PRO A 223 -7.02 -1.30 -10.21
CA PRO A 223 -7.05 0.08 -9.74
C PRO A 223 -7.15 0.21 -8.22
N TYR A 224 -8.02 -0.57 -7.57
CA TYR A 224 -8.18 -0.54 -6.11
C TYR A 224 -6.87 -0.82 -5.38
N TRP A 225 -6.11 -1.83 -5.80
CA TRP A 225 -4.83 -2.17 -5.15
C TRP A 225 -3.79 -1.08 -5.31
N ILE A 226 -3.73 -0.44 -6.48
CA ILE A 226 -2.81 0.67 -6.75
C ILE A 226 -3.24 1.90 -5.92
N ASP A 227 -4.54 2.18 -5.84
CA ASP A 227 -5.05 3.29 -5.03
C ASP A 227 -4.73 3.12 -3.55
N ARG A 228 -4.89 1.91 -3.01
CA ARG A 228 -4.51 1.58 -1.63
C ARG A 228 -3.02 1.75 -1.40
N LEU A 229 -2.20 1.30 -2.33
CA LEU A 229 -0.76 1.46 -2.27
C LEU A 229 -0.34 2.95 -2.30
N ILE A 230 -0.98 3.76 -3.15
CA ILE A 230 -0.79 5.21 -3.19
C ILE A 230 -1.23 5.85 -1.88
N ALA A 231 -2.40 5.49 -1.34
CA ALA A 231 -2.90 6.03 -0.07
C ALA A 231 -1.93 5.76 1.09
N GLU A 232 -1.33 4.57 1.14
CA GLU A 232 -0.28 4.23 2.10
C GLU A 232 0.99 5.08 1.89
N GLY A 233 1.44 5.21 0.64
CA GLY A 233 2.55 6.09 0.27
C GLY A 233 2.30 7.55 0.69
N LEU A 234 1.08 8.05 0.53
CA LEU A 234 0.68 9.39 0.97
C LEU A 234 0.69 9.50 2.50
N ASN A 235 0.23 8.48 3.22
CA ASN A 235 0.31 8.46 4.69
C ASN A 235 1.77 8.48 5.19
N ARG A 236 2.65 7.71 4.54
CA ARG A 236 4.09 7.74 4.77
C ARG A 236 4.68 9.14 4.55
N LEU A 237 4.30 9.80 3.47
CA LEU A 237 4.74 11.17 3.20
C LEU A 237 4.22 12.15 4.25
N ARG A 238 2.93 12.09 4.63
CA ARG A 238 2.38 12.89 5.74
C ARG A 238 3.18 12.75 7.02
N ALA A 239 3.54 11.52 7.39
CA ALA A 239 4.37 11.23 8.54
C ALA A 239 5.77 11.84 8.43
N ALA A 240 6.41 11.74 7.27
CA ALA A 240 7.75 12.31 7.03
C ALA A 240 7.79 13.85 7.16
N PHE A 241 6.68 14.54 6.90
CA PHE A 241 6.55 15.99 7.02
C PHE A 241 5.81 16.45 8.28
N ALA A 242 5.45 15.53 9.17
CA ALA A 242 4.75 15.87 10.39
C ALA A 242 5.69 16.56 11.39
N ARG A 243 5.19 17.60 12.05
CA ARG A 243 5.93 18.31 13.11
C ARG A 243 6.06 17.40 14.33
N ALA A 244 7.12 17.58 15.12
CA ALA A 244 7.24 16.91 16.41
C ALA A 244 5.99 17.15 17.26
N LEU A 245 5.46 16.08 17.85
CA LEU A 245 4.28 16.10 18.69
C LEU A 245 4.57 15.31 19.97
N ALA A 246 4.23 15.90 21.10
CA ALA A 246 4.24 15.23 22.40
C ALA A 246 2.89 15.43 23.08
N LEU A 247 2.30 14.35 23.59
CA LEU A 247 1.01 14.33 24.27
C LEU A 247 1.15 13.50 25.55
N GLY A 248 0.67 14.01 26.68
CA GLY A 248 0.68 13.27 27.95
C GLY A 248 2.05 12.74 28.40
N GLY A 249 3.16 13.38 28.01
CA GLY A 249 4.52 12.92 28.32
C GLY A 249 5.10 11.87 27.37
N TYR A 250 4.36 11.50 26.32
CA TYR A 250 4.81 10.59 25.26
C TYR A 250 5.15 11.37 23.99
N GLN A 251 6.25 11.01 23.34
CA GLN A 251 6.67 11.56 22.07
C GLN A 251 6.19 10.69 20.92
N ARG A 252 5.61 11.31 19.89
CA ARG A 252 5.16 10.61 18.68
C ARG A 252 6.31 10.41 17.71
N HIS A 253 6.38 9.21 17.16
CA HIS A 253 7.25 8.81 16.06
C HIS A 253 6.44 8.11 14.98
N PHE A 254 7.06 7.77 13.86
CA PHE A 254 6.40 7.07 12.76
C PHE A 254 7.27 5.95 12.23
N ARG A 255 6.63 4.88 11.76
CA ARG A 255 7.29 3.87 10.94
C ARG A 255 7.63 4.48 9.59
N TYR A 256 8.84 4.20 9.11
CA TYR A 256 9.31 4.74 7.84
C TYR A 256 8.54 4.20 6.64
N PHE A 257 8.13 2.93 6.66
CA PHE A 257 7.52 2.33 5.47
C PHE A 257 6.07 2.79 5.23
N ASP A 258 5.20 2.86 6.25
CA ASP A 258 3.78 3.18 6.05
C ASP A 258 3.30 4.46 6.74
N GLY A 259 4.15 5.11 7.54
CA GLY A 259 3.78 6.31 8.28
C GLY A 259 2.79 6.07 9.41
N ARG A 260 2.62 4.84 9.91
CA ARG A 260 1.82 4.59 11.12
C ARG A 260 2.53 5.19 12.33
N PRO A 261 1.84 5.97 13.18
CA PRO A 261 2.45 6.51 14.37
C PRO A 261 2.68 5.44 15.43
N TYR A 262 3.69 5.66 16.25
CA TYR A 262 3.87 5.00 17.54
C TYR A 262 4.37 6.03 18.55
N TRP A 263 4.28 5.69 19.82
CA TRP A 263 4.59 6.57 20.92
C TRP A 263 5.77 6.02 21.72
N MET A 264 6.61 6.92 22.20
CA MET A 264 7.73 6.61 23.09
C MET A 264 7.61 7.42 24.38
N ASP A 265 7.84 6.78 25.52
CA ASP A 265 8.01 7.48 26.79
C ASP A 265 9.46 7.96 26.98
N GLN A 266 9.73 8.60 28.13
CA GLN A 266 11.07 9.08 28.48
C GLN A 266 12.09 7.94 28.70
N GLN A 267 11.62 6.70 28.85
CA GLN A 267 12.43 5.50 29.01
C GLN A 267 12.63 4.75 27.67
N ASN A 268 12.15 5.31 26.55
CA ASN A 268 12.15 4.71 25.21
C ASN A 268 11.30 3.44 25.07
N ASN A 269 10.31 3.23 25.94
CA ASN A 269 9.34 2.15 25.73
C ASN A 269 8.42 2.52 24.56
N VAL A 270 8.17 1.56 23.67
CA VAL A 270 7.36 1.76 22.45
C VAL A 270 5.92 1.32 22.66
N PHE A 271 4.99 2.18 22.27
CA PHE A 271 3.55 1.93 22.33
C PHE A 271 2.91 2.17 20.97
N TRP A 272 2.15 1.20 20.46
CA TRP A 272 1.48 1.30 19.16
C TRP A 272 0.20 2.15 19.20
N ASP A 273 -0.40 2.24 20.38
CA ASP A 273 -1.52 3.13 20.69
C ASP A 273 -1.09 4.13 21.76
N HIS A 274 -1.72 5.31 21.81
CA HIS A 274 -1.35 6.33 22.78
C HIS A 274 -1.77 5.90 24.20
N PRO A 275 -0.85 5.75 25.18
CA PRO A 275 -1.20 5.19 26.50
C PRO A 275 -2.16 6.06 27.32
N GLY A 276 -2.11 7.38 27.13
CA GLY A 276 -3.03 8.34 27.75
C GLY A 276 -4.43 8.42 27.12
N GLY A 277 -4.91 7.41 26.39
CA GLY A 277 -6.30 7.35 25.91
C GLY A 277 -6.65 8.18 24.68
N TYR A 278 -5.68 8.88 24.08
CA TYR A 278 -5.91 9.62 22.82
C TYR A 278 -6.24 8.68 21.68
N LYS A 279 -7.23 9.04 20.87
CA LYS A 279 -7.65 8.29 19.68
C LYS A 279 -7.31 9.05 18.43
N ARG A 280 -6.81 8.34 17.42
CA ARG A 280 -6.49 8.94 16.13
C ARG A 280 -7.71 8.90 15.22
N SER A 281 -8.07 10.04 14.65
CA SER A 281 -9.19 10.15 13.70
C SER A 281 -8.74 10.87 12.43
N PHE A 282 -9.37 10.55 11.29
CA PHE A 282 -9.13 11.26 10.03
C PHE A 282 -10.34 12.13 9.71
N SER A 283 -10.14 13.44 9.66
CA SER A 283 -11.18 14.40 9.32
C SER A 283 -10.60 15.60 8.56
N ASN A 284 -11.37 16.17 7.64
CA ASN A 284 -10.95 17.32 6.84
C ASN A 284 -9.58 17.14 6.15
N GLU A 285 -9.33 15.92 5.64
CA GLU A 285 -8.10 15.51 4.94
C GLU A 285 -6.82 15.51 5.80
N GLN A 286 -6.98 15.50 7.13
CA GLN A 286 -5.89 15.46 8.10
C GLN A 286 -6.16 14.42 9.17
N TRP A 287 -5.06 13.92 9.75
CA TRP A 287 -5.11 13.12 10.96
C TRP A 287 -5.14 14.04 12.19
N TRP A 288 -5.92 13.64 13.18
CA TRP A 288 -6.10 14.31 14.46
C TRP A 288 -5.94 13.31 15.59
N TRP A 289 -5.52 13.80 16.74
CA TRP A 289 -5.60 13.09 18.02
C TRP A 289 -6.69 13.73 18.86
N ASP A 290 -7.69 12.94 19.21
CA ASP A 290 -8.83 13.34 20.02
C ASP A 290 -8.72 12.71 21.41
N HIS A 291 -9.21 13.42 22.42
CA HIS A 291 -9.30 12.94 23.79
C HIS A 291 -10.53 13.54 24.46
N ASP A 292 -11.16 12.81 25.38
CA ASP A 292 -12.41 13.26 26.00
C ASP A 292 -12.19 14.52 26.87
N ASP A 293 -11.05 14.58 27.57
CA ASP A 293 -10.69 15.69 28.47
C ASP A 293 -9.81 16.80 27.85
N TYR A 294 -9.31 16.64 26.62
CA TYR A 294 -8.36 17.58 26.02
C TYR A 294 -8.78 18.00 24.60
N ALA A 295 -8.36 19.20 24.20
CA ALA A 295 -8.60 19.67 22.84
C ALA A 295 -7.90 18.77 21.81
N SER A 296 -8.57 18.56 20.67
CA SER A 296 -8.01 17.82 19.54
C SER A 296 -6.73 18.47 19.01
N VAL A 297 -5.76 17.66 18.63
CA VAL A 297 -4.46 18.13 18.12
C VAL A 297 -4.22 17.59 16.72
N VAL A 298 -3.77 18.45 15.81
CA VAL A 298 -3.40 18.06 14.45
C VAL A 298 -2.18 17.13 14.50
N ASP A 299 -2.30 15.97 13.87
CA ASP A 299 -1.24 14.97 13.82
C ASP A 299 -0.28 15.23 12.64
N THR A 300 -0.82 15.27 11.42
CA THR A 300 -0.03 15.38 10.19
C THR A 300 -0.53 16.51 9.29
N PRO A 301 0.34 17.12 8.47
CA PRO A 301 -0.07 18.18 7.55
C PRO A 301 -1.05 17.71 6.48
N LYS A 302 -1.76 18.68 5.88
CA LYS A 302 -2.43 18.48 4.59
C LYS A 302 -1.37 18.27 3.52
N LEU A 303 -1.65 17.39 2.58
CA LEU A 303 -0.91 17.30 1.34
C LEU A 303 -1.71 18.12 0.32
N GLU A 304 -1.07 19.15 -0.24
CA GLU A 304 -1.67 20.10 -1.20
C GLU A 304 -1.36 19.72 -2.65
#